data_AF-A0A5N9AAK4-F1
#
_entry.id   AF-A0A5N9AAK4-F1
#
_cell.length_a   1.000
_cell.length_b   1.000
_cell.length_c   1.000
_cell.angle_alpha   90.00
_cell.angle_beta   90.00
_cell.angle_gamma   90.00
#
_symmetry.space_group_name_H-M   'P 1'
#
loop_
_entity.id
_entity.type
_entity.pdbx_description
1 polymer ?
#
loop_
_entity_poly.entity_id
_entity_poly.type
_entity_poly.pdbx_seq_one_letter_code
_entity_poly.pdbx_strand_id
1 'polypeptide(L)' 'MNKEKEYIFYEFDEGYKVIKLSVLGEYFTDDSNKLMKNSEALLKRVFPEKSNEHIKTISIFDENELLSKISELSKR' A
#
# COMPACT_ATOMS: atom_id res chain seq x y z
N MET A 1 -10.85 -4.39 -19.91
CA MET A 1 -11.11 -3.95 -18.52
C MET A 1 -10.07 -2.90 -18.19
N ASN A 2 -10.48 -1.67 -17.89
CA ASN A 2 -9.57 -0.71 -17.26
C ASN A 2 -9.14 -1.34 -15.94
N LYS A 3 -7.84 -1.58 -15.77
CA LYS A 3 -7.32 -2.11 -14.52
C LYS A 3 -7.33 -0.97 -13.51
N GLU A 4 -8.42 -0.87 -12.77
CA GLU A 4 -8.52 0.13 -11.71
C GLU A 4 -7.53 -0.24 -10.61
N LYS A 5 -6.82 0.79 -10.14
CA LYS A 5 -5.92 0.66 -9.01
C LYS A 5 -6.77 0.44 -7.76
N GLU A 6 -6.51 -0.63 -7.02
CA GLU A 6 -7.39 -1.10 -5.95
C GLU A 6 -6.68 -1.35 -4.62
N TYR A 7 -5.35 -1.47 -4.62
CA TYR A 7 -4.58 -1.90 -3.46
C TYR A 7 -3.44 -0.94 -3.17
N ILE A 8 -3.26 -0.63 -1.89
CA ILE A 8 -2.07 0.02 -1.35
C ILE A 8 -1.17 -1.08 -0.79
N PHE A 9 0.05 -1.15 -1.31
CA PHE A 9 1.08 -2.08 -0.92
C PHE A 9 2.16 -1.33 -0.14
N TYR A 10 2.46 -1.80 1.07
CA TYR A 10 3.49 -1.25 1.94
C TYR A 10 4.62 -2.26 2.06
N GLU A 11 5.83 -1.88 1.61
CA GLU A 11 7.05 -2.68 1.75
C GLU A 11 7.87 -2.20 2.94
N PHE A 12 8.29 -3.13 3.79
CA PHE A 12 9.14 -2.86 4.96
C PHE A 12 10.50 -3.54 4.80
N ASP A 13 11.37 -3.36 5.79
CA ASP A 13 12.58 -4.17 5.90
C ASP A 13 12.27 -5.67 6.02
N GLU A 14 11.27 -6.02 6.82
CA GLU A 14 10.86 -7.39 7.08
C GLU A 14 9.39 -7.61 6.73
N GLY A 15 9.14 -7.84 5.45
CA GLY A 15 7.82 -8.22 4.92
C GLY A 15 7.02 -7.06 4.32
N TYR A 16 5.71 -7.26 4.22
CA TYR A 16 4.81 -6.31 3.57
C TYR A 16 3.42 -6.31 4.20
N LYS A 17 2.64 -5.26 3.91
CA LYS A 17 1.20 -5.17 4.21
C LYS A 17 0.45 -4.71 2.99
N VAL A 18 -0.81 -5.10 2.90
CA VAL A 18 -1.72 -4.72 1.81
C VAL A 18 -3.02 -4.21 2.40
N ILE A 19 -3.51 -3.09 1.90
CA ILE A 19 -4.79 -2.50 2.27
C ILE A 19 -5.55 -2.16 0.98
N LYS A 20 -6.88 -2.32 0.95
CA LYS A 20 -7.68 -1.83 -0.17
C LYS A 20 -7.65 -0.30 -0.22
N LEU A 21 -7.47 0.26 -1.42
CA LEU A 21 -7.43 1.70 -1.68
C LEU A 21 -8.72 2.41 -1.22
N SER A 22 -9.86 1.72 -1.34
CA SER A 22 -11.16 2.23 -0.89
C SER A 22 -11.23 2.55 0.61
N VAL A 23 -10.32 2.01 1.43
CA VAL A 23 -10.24 2.31 2.87
C VAL A 23 -9.81 3.76 3.13
N LEU A 24 -9.14 4.41 2.16
CA LEU A 24 -8.87 5.85 2.25
C LEU A 24 -10.15 6.69 2.25
N GLY A 25 -11.25 6.23 1.65
CA GLY A 25 -12.49 6.99 1.58
C GLY A 25 -12.28 8.41 1.05
N GLU A 26 -12.71 9.40 1.82
CA GLU A 26 -12.59 10.83 1.50
C GLU A 26 -11.13 11.35 1.45
N TYR A 27 -10.17 10.57 1.96
CA TYR A 27 -8.74 10.91 1.91
C TYR A 27 -8.06 10.46 0.61
N PHE A 28 -8.80 9.82 -0.31
CA PHE A 28 -8.28 9.54 -1.65
C PHE A 28 -8.13 10.85 -2.45
N THR A 29 -7.03 10.98 -3.20
CA THR A 29 -6.72 12.19 -3.96
C THR A 29 -5.75 11.88 -5.09
N ASP A 30 -5.86 12.63 -6.19
CA ASP A 30 -4.95 12.53 -7.35
C ASP A 30 -3.58 13.19 -7.08
N ASP A 31 -3.44 13.97 -6.00
CA ASP A 31 -2.17 14.53 -5.57
C ASP A 31 -1.31 13.41 -4.95
N SER A 32 -0.27 12.98 -5.67
CA SER A 32 0.58 11.87 -5.26
C SER A 32 1.22 12.08 -3.89
N ASN A 33 1.68 13.29 -3.57
CA ASN A 33 2.32 13.59 -2.29
C ASN A 33 1.32 13.49 -1.13
N LYS A 34 0.10 14.00 -1.32
CA LYS A 34 -0.96 13.86 -0.31
C LYS A 34 -1.42 12.42 -0.19
N LEU A 35 -1.55 11.70 -1.30
CA LEU A 35 -1.96 10.30 -1.31
C LEU A 35 -0.96 9.41 -0.55
N MET A 36 0.35 9.65 -0.71
CA MET A 36 1.37 8.93 0.06
C MET A 36 1.26 9.23 1.56
N LYS A 37 1.14 10.50 1.95
CA LYS A 37 0.94 10.88 3.37
C LYS A 37 -0.31 10.28 3.98
N ASN A 38 -1.43 10.28 3.24
CA ASN A 38 -2.67 9.70 3.69
C ASN A 38 -2.55 8.17 3.82
N SER A 39 -1.82 7.52 2.92
CA SER A 39 -1.52 6.08 2.98
C SER A 39 -0.66 5.74 4.19
N GLU A 40 0.39 6.52 4.48
CA GLU A 40 1.21 6.34 5.69
C GLU A 40 0.38 6.47 6.97
N ALA A 41 -0.48 7.50 7.05
CA ALA A 41 -1.37 7.70 8.18
C ALA A 41 -2.36 6.53 8.33
N LEU A 42 -2.91 6.03 7.21
CA LEU A 42 -3.80 4.87 7.20
C LEU A 42 -3.09 3.61 7.70
N LEU A 43 -1.85 3.36 7.26
CA LEU A 43 -1.06 2.23 7.73
C LEU A 43 -0.94 2.24 9.26
N LYS A 44 -0.55 3.38 9.85
CA LYS A 44 -0.37 3.52 11.31
C LYS A 44 -1.68 3.31 12.08
N ARG A 45 -2.81 3.61 11.44
CA ARG A 45 -4.14 3.39 12.03
C ARG A 45 -4.57 1.93 11.96
N VAL A 46 -4.31 1.25 10.85
CA VAL A 46 -4.75 -0.14 10.61
C VAL A 46 -3.81 -1.15 11.24
N PHE A 47 -2.50 -0.85 11.23
CA PHE A 47 -1.44 -1.67 11.81
C PHE A 47 -0.61 -0.84 12.81
N PRO A 48 -1.14 -0.53 14.00
CA PRO A 48 -0.42 0.27 15.00
C PRO A 48 0.94 -0.33 15.38
N GLU A 49 1.08 -1.66 15.34
CA GLU A 49 2.34 -2.37 15.59
C GLU A 49 3.44 -2.03 14.58
N LYS A 50 3.06 -1.59 13.37
CA LYS A 50 3.98 -1.18 12.30
C LYS A 50 4.35 0.30 12.35
N SER A 51 3.87 1.07 13.33
CA SER A 51 4.04 2.53 13.36
C SER A 51 5.49 3.01 13.48
N ASN A 52 6.35 2.18 14.05
CA ASN A 52 7.79 2.45 14.23
C ASN A 52 8.66 1.79 13.15
N GLU A 53 8.06 1.00 12.25
CA GLU A 53 8.82 0.37 11.18
C GLU A 53 9.11 1.34 10.04
N HIS A 54 10.30 1.21 9.45
CA HIS A 54 10.67 2.00 8.29
C HIS A 54 9.95 1.45 7.05
N ILE A 55 9.13 2.31 6.44
CA ILE A 55 8.45 2.01 5.19
C ILE A 55 9.45 2.25 4.06
N LYS A 56 9.85 1.19 3.36
CA LYS A 56 10.72 1.31 2.18
C LYS A 56 10.00 1.95 1.02
N THR A 57 8.79 1.46 0.75
CA THR A 57 8.03 1.83 -0.44
C THR A 57 6.54 1.73 -0.16
N ILE A 58 5.79 2.67 -0.71
CA ILE A 58 4.34 2.60 -0.83
C ILE A 58 4.00 2.59 -2.31
N SER A 59 3.28 1.57 -2.75
CA SER A 59 2.88 1.40 -4.15
C SER A 59 1.38 1.19 -4.25
N ILE A 60 0.80 1.65 -5.36
CA ILE A 60 -0.62 1.44 -5.65
C ILE A 60 -0.75 0.52 -6.85
N PHE A 61 -1.48 -0.58 -6.65
CA PHE A 61 -1.57 -1.67 -7.61
C PHE A 61 -3.02 -2.03 -7.96
N ASP A 62 -3.21 -2.49 -9.18
CA ASP A 62 -4.33 -3.38 -9.52
C ASP A 62 -4.06 -4.80 -8.98
N GLU A 63 -5.05 -5.68 -9.06
CA GLU A 63 -4.94 -7.06 -8.57
C GLU A 63 -3.77 -7.84 -9.20
N ASN A 64 -3.55 -7.72 -10.51
CA ASN A 64 -2.53 -8.51 -11.20
C ASN A 64 -1.12 -8.02 -10.85
N GLU A 65 -0.93 -6.70 -10.77
CA GLU A 65 0.33 -6.11 -10.34
C GLU A 65 0.67 -6.52 -8.90
N LEU A 66 -0.32 -6.51 -8.01
CA LEU A 66 -0.15 -6.95 -6.63
C LEU A 66 0.27 -8.42 -6.57
N LEU A 67 -0.45 -9.31 -7.27
CA LEU A 67 -0.14 -10.74 -7.30
C LEU A 67 1.27 -11.00 -7.86
N SER A 68 1.65 -10.26 -8.91
CA SER A 68 2.99 -10.36 -9.49
C SER A 68 4.07 -9.95 -8.48
N LYS A 69 3.88 -8.82 -7.79
CA LYS A 69 4.81 -8.33 -6.76
C LYS A 69 4.93 -9.30 -5.58
N ILE A 70 3.83 -9.88 -5.11
CA ILE A 70 3.85 -10.88 -4.03
C ILE A 70 4.59 -12.15 -4.50
N SER A 71 4.35 -12.61 -5.73
CA SER A 71 5.03 -13.78 -6.29
C SER A 71 6.55 -13.57 -6.35
N GLU A 72 7.00 -12.38 -6.74
CA GLU A 72 8.42 -12.03 -6.74
C GLU A 72 9.05 -12.09 -5.35
N LEU A 73 8.34 -11.57 -4.34
CA LEU A 73 8.81 -11.58 -2.96
C LEU A 73 8.86 -12.99 -2.36
N SER A 74 7.92 -13.87 -2.72
CA SER A 74 7.92 -15.27 -2.24
C SER A 74 9.06 -16.14 -2.78
N LYS A 75 9.77 -15.68 -3.81
CA LYS A 75 10.90 -16.38 -4.43
C LYS A 75 12.25 -15.97 -3.82
N ARG A 76 12.26 -14.97 -2.93
CA ARG A 76 13.45 -14.52 -2.19
C ARG A 76 13.55 -15.28 -0.88
#